data_AF-A0A2N1V530-F1
#
_entry.id   AF-A0A2N1V530-F1
#
_cell.length_a   1.000
_cell.length_b   1.000
_cell.length_c   1.000
_cell.angle_alpha   90.00
_cell.angle_beta   90.00
_cell.angle_gamma   90.00
#
_symmetry.space_group_name_H-M   'P 1'
#
loop_
_entity.id
_entity.type
_entity.pdbx_description
1 polymer ?
#
loop_
_entity_poly.entity_id
_entity_poly.type
_entity_poly.pdbx_seq_one_letter_code
_entity_poly.pdbx_strand_id
1 'polypeptide(L)'
;MKYELVKIEELCGDKATIYSIRLNGSEDTLLNRFIEKYKDSHLSEIEYIWEILKVVSNESGYRQSYFKPNEGFPGSQIEAIFDKPNSKLRLYFINLGKTILIIGDGGVKPKNIRALQESEELKENNDFLRHVSRDLELKVQNREITFSPNYMRLLGNLKFGDEDE
;
A
#
# COMPACT_ATOMS: atom_id res chain seq x y z
N MET A 1 13.23 -12.42 -2.89
CA MET A 1 12.00 -12.63 -2.10
C MET A 1 10.84 -12.75 -3.08
N LYS A 2 9.94 -13.73 -2.92
CA LYS A 2 8.82 -13.93 -3.85
C LYS A 2 7.58 -13.23 -3.31
N TYR A 3 6.82 -12.54 -4.18
CA TYR A 3 5.56 -11.92 -3.78
C TYR A 3 4.61 -11.75 -4.97
N GLU A 4 3.34 -11.50 -4.70
CA GLU A 4 2.35 -11.20 -5.73
C GLU A 4 1.42 -10.06 -5.32
N LEU A 5 0.90 -9.33 -6.30
CA LEU A 5 -0.13 -8.32 -6.09
C LEU A 5 -1.51 -8.97 -6.23
N VAL A 6 -2.25 -8.97 -5.13
CA VAL A 6 -3.60 -9.55 -5.04
C VAL A 6 -4.61 -8.43 -4.97
N LYS A 7 -5.61 -8.46 -5.85
CA LYS A 7 -6.72 -7.50 -5.80
C LYS A 7 -7.60 -7.77 -4.58
N ILE A 8 -7.94 -6.72 -3.82
CA ILE A 8 -8.80 -6.82 -2.65
C ILE A 8 -10.23 -6.48 -3.08
N GLU A 9 -11.00 -7.50 -3.41
CA GLU A 9 -12.31 -7.33 -4.04
C GLU A 9 -13.28 -6.51 -3.18
N GLU A 10 -13.24 -6.64 -1.85
CA GLU A 10 -14.12 -5.87 -0.94
C GLU A 10 -13.80 -4.37 -0.90
N LEU A 11 -12.62 -3.98 -1.40
CA LEU A 11 -12.13 -2.60 -1.42
C LEU A 11 -12.00 -2.05 -2.85
N CYS A 12 -12.58 -2.72 -3.84
CA CYS A 12 -12.55 -2.24 -5.22
C CYS A 12 -13.87 -1.56 -5.60
N GLY A 13 -13.78 -0.33 -6.11
CA GLY A 13 -14.92 0.43 -6.58
C GLY A 13 -14.69 1.02 -7.97
N ASP A 14 -15.56 1.93 -8.39
CA ASP A 14 -15.50 2.60 -9.69
C ASP A 14 -14.48 3.75 -9.74
N LYS A 15 -13.92 4.18 -8.59
CA LYS A 15 -12.94 5.28 -8.50
C LYS A 15 -11.50 4.83 -8.33
N ALA A 16 -11.28 3.74 -7.60
CA ALA A 16 -9.96 3.12 -7.51
C ALA A 16 -10.03 1.61 -7.29
N THR A 17 -8.98 0.92 -7.73
CA THR A 17 -8.73 -0.50 -7.44
C THR A 17 -7.63 -0.63 -6.40
N ILE A 18 -7.92 -1.43 -5.38
CA ILE A 18 -6.99 -1.70 -4.29
C ILE A 18 -6.37 -3.08 -4.49
N TYR A 19 -5.05 -3.13 -4.49
CA TYR A 19 -4.26 -4.34 -4.40
C TYR A 19 -3.55 -4.39 -3.05
N SER A 20 -3.24 -5.59 -2.55
CA SER A 20 -2.28 -5.78 -1.47
C SER A 20 -1.26 -6.86 -1.84
N ILE A 21 -0.13 -6.86 -1.13
CA ILE A 21 1.00 -7.73 -1.42
C ILE A 21 0.88 -9.02 -0.62
N ARG A 22 1.03 -10.16 -1.26
CA ARG A 22 1.16 -11.47 -0.61
C ARG A 22 2.58 -11.99 -0.74
N LEU A 23 3.18 -12.39 0.38
CA LEU A 23 4.59 -12.79 0.45
C LEU A 23 4.75 -14.31 0.46
N ASN A 24 5.65 -14.83 -0.37
CA ASN A 24 6.08 -16.23 -0.38
C ASN A 24 4.92 -17.25 -0.34
N GLY A 25 3.80 -16.96 -1.01
CA GLY A 25 2.62 -17.83 -1.05
C GLY A 25 1.84 -17.92 0.26
N SER A 26 2.01 -16.98 1.20
CA SER A 26 1.21 -16.94 2.43
C SER A 26 -0.28 -16.80 2.15
N GLU A 27 -1.13 -17.29 3.05
CA GLU A 27 -2.58 -17.12 2.91
C GLU A 27 -2.97 -15.63 2.93
N ASP A 28 -2.43 -14.90 3.91
CA ASP A 28 -2.72 -13.49 4.14
C ASP A 28 -1.91 -12.54 3.26
N THR A 29 -2.54 -11.42 2.90
CA THR A 29 -1.85 -10.25 2.34
C THR A 29 -1.25 -9.37 3.45
N LEU A 30 -0.37 -8.44 3.10
CA LEU A 30 0.19 -7.47 4.05
C LEU A 30 -0.92 -6.61 4.70
N LEU A 31 -1.99 -6.28 3.97
CA LEU A 31 -3.14 -5.60 4.56
C LEU A 31 -3.83 -6.47 5.63
N ASN A 32 -4.04 -7.76 5.36
CA ASN A 32 -4.65 -8.67 6.36
C ASN A 32 -3.77 -8.76 7.60
N ARG A 33 -2.47 -8.96 7.43
CA ARG A 33 -1.51 -9.04 8.54
C ARG A 33 -1.47 -7.75 9.36
N PHE A 34 -1.49 -6.60 8.70
CA PHE A 34 -1.54 -5.30 9.35
C PHE A 34 -2.80 -5.14 10.22
N ILE A 35 -3.98 -5.48 9.68
CA ILE A 35 -5.24 -5.45 10.41
C ILE A 35 -5.17 -6.39 11.61
N GLU A 36 -4.78 -7.64 11.41
CA GLU A 36 -4.71 -8.65 12.47
C GLU A 36 -3.73 -8.25 13.59
N LYS A 37 -2.62 -7.62 13.24
CA LYS A 37 -1.61 -7.16 14.20
C LYS A 37 -2.11 -6.03 15.10
N TYR A 38 -2.94 -5.13 14.57
CA TYR A 38 -3.33 -3.90 15.27
C TYR A 38 -4.80 -3.84 15.69
N LYS A 39 -5.66 -4.79 15.30
CA LYS A 39 -7.09 -4.79 15.62
C LYS A 39 -7.40 -4.67 17.11
N ASP A 40 -6.58 -5.25 17.99
CA ASP A 40 -6.82 -5.23 19.44
C ASP A 40 -6.24 -3.97 20.11
N SER A 41 -5.20 -3.36 19.53
CA SER A 41 -4.46 -2.25 20.15
C SER A 41 -4.80 -0.88 19.55
N HIS A 42 -5.32 -0.83 18.32
CA HIS A 42 -5.58 0.38 17.54
C HIS A 42 -6.87 0.24 16.70
N LEU A 43 -7.93 -0.35 17.29
CA LEU A 43 -9.18 -0.66 16.58
C LEU A 43 -9.76 0.56 15.85
N SER A 44 -9.84 1.71 16.54
CA SER A 44 -10.40 2.94 15.95
C SER A 44 -9.63 3.43 14.73
N GLU A 45 -8.30 3.32 14.76
CA GLU A 45 -7.44 3.71 13.65
C GLU A 45 -7.59 2.73 12.48
N ILE A 46 -7.73 1.43 12.75
CA ILE A 46 -7.99 0.41 11.73
C ILE A 46 -9.35 0.63 11.06
N GLU A 47 -10.40 0.87 11.85
CA GLU A 47 -11.74 1.19 11.33
C GLU A 47 -11.69 2.43 10.42
N TYR A 48 -11.01 3.48 10.86
CA TYR A 48 -10.85 4.69 10.06
C TYR A 48 -10.06 4.46 8.77
N ILE A 49 -8.93 3.75 8.84
CA ILE A 49 -8.13 3.42 7.65
C ILE A 49 -9.00 2.62 6.66
N TRP A 50 -9.79 1.66 7.14
CA TRP A 50 -10.69 0.87 6.32
C TRP A 50 -11.78 1.72 5.66
N GLU A 51 -12.38 2.67 6.40
CA GLU A 51 -13.34 3.64 5.86
C GLU A 51 -12.71 4.50 4.76
N ILE A 52 -11.48 4.99 4.96
CA ILE A 52 -10.76 5.77 3.95
C ILE A 52 -10.53 4.95 2.68
N LEU A 53 -10.11 3.68 2.81
CA LEU A 53 -9.93 2.79 1.66
C LEU A 53 -11.24 2.65 0.87
N LYS A 54 -12.38 2.46 1.55
CA LYS A 54 -13.70 2.38 0.91
C LYS A 54 -14.13 3.68 0.23
N VAL A 55 -13.92 4.82 0.87
CA VAL A 55 -14.28 6.15 0.32
C VAL A 55 -13.42 6.49 -0.89
N VAL A 56 -12.13 6.14 -0.85
CA VAL A 56 -11.20 6.32 -1.97
C VAL A 56 -11.60 5.43 -3.15
N SER A 57 -11.94 4.17 -2.90
CA SER A 57 -12.29 3.22 -3.97
C SER A 57 -13.65 3.47 -4.60
N ASN A 58 -14.66 3.91 -3.85
CA ASN A 58 -16.06 3.98 -4.30
C ASN A 58 -16.60 5.39 -4.55
N GLU A 59 -16.04 6.42 -3.92
CA GLU A 59 -16.70 7.74 -3.93
C GLU A 59 -15.80 8.82 -4.50
N SER A 60 -14.60 8.96 -3.94
CA SER A 60 -13.82 10.18 -4.07
C SER A 60 -12.61 10.05 -4.99
N GLY A 61 -12.15 8.82 -5.25
CA GLY A 61 -10.84 8.56 -5.84
C GLY A 61 -9.70 8.96 -4.89
N TYR A 62 -8.46 8.88 -5.36
CA TYR A 62 -7.33 9.39 -4.58
C TYR A 62 -7.45 10.91 -4.38
N ARG A 63 -7.50 11.35 -3.11
CA ARG A 63 -7.39 12.77 -2.71
C ARG A 63 -6.26 12.96 -1.71
N GLN A 64 -5.33 13.84 -2.03
CA GLN A 64 -4.14 14.11 -1.22
C GLN A 64 -4.46 14.49 0.24
N SER A 65 -5.66 15.03 0.52
CA SER A 65 -6.11 15.35 1.89
C SER A 65 -6.22 14.13 2.80
N TYR A 66 -6.40 12.93 2.25
CA TYR A 66 -6.45 11.67 3.02
C TYR A 66 -5.06 11.10 3.34
N PHE A 67 -4.01 11.64 2.73
CA PHE A 67 -2.69 11.01 2.72
C PHE A 67 -1.62 11.97 3.21
N LYS A 68 -0.58 11.43 3.86
CA LYS A 68 0.64 12.20 4.10
C LYS A 68 1.55 12.05 2.88
N PRO A 69 1.72 13.10 2.04
CA PRO A 69 2.75 13.08 1.02
C PRO A 69 4.13 13.08 1.70
N ASN A 70 5.14 12.53 1.03
CA ASN A 70 6.54 12.50 1.47
C ASN A 70 6.80 11.66 2.74
N GLU A 71 6.05 10.58 2.96
CA GLU A 71 6.42 9.56 3.95
C GLU A 71 7.41 8.51 3.35
N GLY A 72 8.05 8.83 2.23
CA GLY A 72 9.21 8.14 1.67
C GLY A 72 10.33 9.15 1.36
N PHE A 73 11.28 8.81 0.49
CA PHE A 73 12.25 9.80 0.01
C PHE A 73 11.63 10.72 -1.06
N PRO A 74 12.14 11.95 -1.24
CA PRO A 74 11.71 12.83 -2.33
C PRO A 74 11.72 12.10 -3.67
N GLY A 75 10.57 12.07 -4.36
CA GLY A 75 10.39 11.37 -5.64
C GLY A 75 9.88 9.93 -5.55
N SER A 76 9.69 9.36 -4.35
CA SER A 76 9.05 8.04 -4.21
C SER A 76 7.53 8.13 -4.41
N GLN A 77 6.94 7.12 -5.05
CA GLN A 77 5.49 6.96 -5.21
C GLN A 77 4.79 6.44 -3.93
N ILE A 78 5.51 6.41 -2.80
CA ILE A 78 5.04 5.84 -1.54
C ILE A 78 4.41 6.93 -0.69
N GLU A 79 3.19 6.65 -0.27
CA GLU A 79 2.39 7.50 0.60
C GLU A 79 1.88 6.70 1.80
N ALA A 80 1.36 7.40 2.80
CA ALA A 80 0.75 6.75 3.95
C ALA A 80 -0.66 7.29 4.21
N ILE A 81 -1.57 6.37 4.54
CA ILE A 81 -2.84 6.68 5.19
C ILE A 81 -2.54 6.95 6.65
N PHE A 82 -3.09 8.04 7.17
CA PHE A 82 -3.02 8.40 8.58
C PHE A 82 -4.43 8.75 9.07
N ASP A 83 -4.78 8.30 10.26
CA ASP A 83 -5.97 8.79 10.96
C ASP A 83 -5.67 10.15 11.62
N LYS A 84 -6.74 10.86 12.04
CA LYS A 84 -6.87 12.08 12.86
C LYS A 84 -5.58 12.68 13.42
N PRO A 85 -5.50 14.01 13.57
CA PRO A 85 -4.38 14.64 14.29
C PRO A 85 -4.18 13.94 15.65
N ASN A 86 -3.06 13.23 15.81
CA ASN A 86 -2.62 12.35 16.92
C ASN A 86 -2.63 10.84 16.68
N SER A 87 -3.15 10.33 15.57
CA SER A 87 -3.03 8.90 15.24
C SER A 87 -1.57 8.52 15.12
N LYS A 88 -1.25 7.35 15.68
CA LYS A 88 0.08 6.78 15.63
C LYS A 88 0.18 5.77 14.50
N LEU A 89 -0.91 5.24 13.99
CA LEU A 89 -0.86 4.13 13.05
C LEU A 89 -0.79 4.64 11.61
N ARG A 90 0.18 4.12 10.85
CA ARG A 90 0.31 4.37 9.40
C ARG A 90 0.12 3.09 8.64
N LEU A 91 -0.56 3.20 7.50
CA LEU A 91 -0.59 2.16 6.47
C LEU A 91 0.07 2.72 5.20
N TYR A 92 1.15 2.10 4.74
CA TYR A 92 1.87 2.55 3.56
C TYR A 92 1.32 1.93 2.28
N PHE A 93 1.37 2.69 1.20
CA PHE A 93 0.94 2.23 -0.11
C PHE A 93 1.68 2.93 -1.24
N ILE A 94 1.67 2.31 -2.42
CA ILE A 94 2.12 2.92 -3.68
C ILE A 94 0.89 3.46 -4.42
N ASN A 95 0.97 4.72 -4.85
CA ASN A 95 -0.07 5.37 -5.64
C ASN A 95 0.30 5.36 -7.12
N LEU A 96 -0.47 4.63 -7.94
CA LEU A 96 -0.29 4.59 -9.38
C LEU A 96 -1.43 5.33 -10.05
N GLY A 97 -1.11 6.53 -10.56
CA GLY A 97 -2.04 7.28 -11.39
C GLY A 97 -3.35 7.68 -10.71
N LYS A 98 -3.42 7.70 -9.37
CA LYS A 98 -4.61 8.07 -8.56
C LYS A 98 -5.79 7.09 -8.62
N THR A 99 -5.68 6.01 -9.39
CA THR A 99 -6.74 5.03 -9.65
C THR A 99 -6.36 3.62 -9.19
N ILE A 100 -5.09 3.36 -8.91
CA ILE A 100 -4.61 2.07 -8.41
C ILE A 100 -3.76 2.32 -7.15
N LEU A 101 -4.15 1.68 -6.05
CA LEU A 101 -3.41 1.71 -4.79
C LEU A 101 -2.87 0.30 -4.50
N ILE A 102 -1.55 0.19 -4.27
CA ILE A 102 -0.92 -1.05 -3.83
C ILE A 102 -0.58 -0.92 -2.35
N ILE A 103 -1.35 -1.60 -1.52
CA ILE A 103 -1.25 -1.55 -0.06
C ILE A 103 -0.16 -2.51 0.42
N GLY A 104 0.81 -1.95 1.14
CA GLY A 104 1.83 -2.69 1.86
C GLY A 104 1.44 -2.94 3.31
N ASP A 105 2.45 -2.96 4.16
CA ASP A 105 2.29 -3.00 5.62
C ASP A 105 2.41 -1.58 6.19
N GLY A 106 2.40 -1.47 7.50
CA GLY A 106 2.35 -0.23 8.23
C GLY A 106 3.01 -0.34 9.60
N GLY A 107 2.74 0.62 10.46
CA GLY A 107 3.24 0.55 11.82
C GLY A 107 2.93 1.77 12.65
N VAL A 108 3.33 1.70 13.90
CA VAL A 108 3.13 2.78 14.86
C VAL A 108 4.26 3.80 14.71
N LYS A 109 3.92 5.07 14.47
CA LYS A 109 4.80 6.24 14.62
C LYS A 109 4.46 6.99 15.91
N PRO A 110 5.25 6.78 16.97
CA PRO A 110 5.23 7.60 18.17
C PRO A 110 5.35 9.11 17.89
N LYS A 111 4.70 9.95 18.70
CA LYS A 111 4.69 11.42 18.54
C LYS A 111 6.05 12.09 18.76
N ASN A 112 6.95 11.43 19.50
CA ASN A 112 8.31 11.89 19.75
C ASN A 112 9.24 11.69 18.55
N ILE A 113 8.80 10.92 17.56
CA ILE A 113 9.58 10.58 16.37
C ILE A 113 9.17 11.49 15.22
N ARG A 114 10.12 12.27 14.69
CA ARG A 114 9.87 13.15 13.52
C ARG A 114 10.20 12.43 12.22
N ALA A 115 11.29 11.66 12.18
CA ALA A 115 11.74 10.96 10.98
C ALA A 115 11.32 9.48 10.98
N LEU A 116 11.00 8.95 9.79
CA LEU A 116 10.73 7.51 9.58
C LEU A 116 11.87 6.61 10.07
N GLN A 117 13.12 7.11 9.98
CA GLN A 117 14.34 6.37 10.33
C GLN A 117 14.48 6.06 11.82
N GLU A 118 13.67 6.65 12.69
CA GLU A 118 13.72 6.40 14.13
C GLU A 118 12.84 5.20 14.55
N SER A 119 12.10 4.59 13.63
CA SER A 119 11.40 3.31 13.83
C SER A 119 11.88 2.29 12.79
N GLU A 120 12.48 1.20 13.26
CA GLU A 120 13.00 0.11 12.43
C GLU A 120 11.89 -0.53 11.58
N GLU A 121 10.73 -0.79 12.18
CA GLU A 121 9.54 -1.32 11.49
C GLU A 121 9.06 -0.42 10.34
N LEU A 122 8.93 0.89 10.59
CA LEU A 122 8.47 1.82 9.55
C LEU A 122 9.48 1.93 8.42
N LYS A 123 10.78 1.88 8.74
CA LYS A 123 11.85 1.90 7.76
C LYS A 123 11.83 0.65 6.89
N GLU A 124 11.74 -0.54 7.50
CA GLU A 124 11.67 -1.82 6.79
C GLU A 124 10.47 -1.89 5.85
N ASN A 125 9.29 -1.51 6.34
CA ASN A 125 8.06 -1.51 5.52
C ASN A 125 8.15 -0.52 4.35
N ASN A 126 8.79 0.64 4.56
CA ASN A 126 9.00 1.61 3.49
C ASN A 126 10.03 1.10 2.46
N ASP A 127 11.15 0.56 2.92
CA ASP A 127 12.22 0.03 2.06
C ASP A 127 11.69 -1.15 1.23
N PHE A 128 10.84 -2.00 1.79
CA PHE A 128 10.15 -3.06 1.05
C PHE A 128 9.23 -2.50 -0.05
N LEU A 129 8.39 -1.50 0.26
CA LEU A 129 7.53 -0.89 -0.76
C LEU A 129 8.32 -0.18 -1.87
N ARG A 130 9.52 0.32 -1.59
CA ARG A 130 10.40 0.86 -2.64
C ARG A 130 10.89 -0.22 -3.58
N HIS A 131 11.24 -1.38 -3.05
CA HIS A 131 11.60 -2.54 -3.85
C HIS A 131 10.43 -2.93 -4.76
N VAL A 132 9.21 -3.01 -4.21
CA VAL A 132 8.00 -3.31 -4.98
C VAL A 132 7.73 -2.28 -6.07
N SER A 133 7.88 -0.98 -5.77
CA SER A 133 7.70 0.11 -6.75
C SER A 133 8.68 -0.03 -7.92
N ARG A 134 9.96 -0.30 -7.63
CA ARG A 134 10.99 -0.46 -8.66
C ARG A 134 10.72 -1.67 -9.54
N ASP A 135 10.38 -2.80 -8.94
CA ASP A 135 10.12 -4.03 -9.69
C ASP A 135 8.86 -3.89 -10.56
N LEU A 136 7.84 -3.18 -10.08
CA LEU A 136 6.66 -2.85 -10.89
C LEU A 136 7.02 -1.93 -12.06
N GLU A 137 7.81 -0.89 -11.83
CA GLU A 137 8.29 0.00 -12.90
C GLU A 137 9.05 -0.76 -13.98
N LEU A 138 9.93 -1.70 -13.59
CA LEU A 138 10.65 -2.57 -14.53
C LEU A 138 9.70 -3.45 -15.35
N LYS A 139 8.72 -4.10 -14.72
CA LYS A 139 7.73 -4.92 -15.43
C LYS A 139 6.85 -4.10 -16.37
N VAL A 140 6.51 -2.86 -16.02
CA VAL A 140 5.78 -1.94 -16.91
C VAL A 140 6.65 -1.53 -18.09
N GLN A 141 7.92 -1.19 -17.87
CA GLN A 141 8.88 -0.87 -18.94
C GLN A 141 9.09 -2.04 -19.91
N ASN A 142 9.17 -3.26 -19.37
CA ASN A 142 9.31 -4.50 -20.14
C ASN A 142 7.99 -4.97 -20.80
N ARG A 143 6.87 -4.27 -20.56
CA ARG A 143 5.52 -4.62 -21.05
C ARG A 143 4.98 -5.97 -20.53
N GLU A 144 5.55 -6.48 -19.44
CA GLU A 144 5.04 -7.66 -18.71
C GLU A 144 3.77 -7.32 -17.93
N ILE A 145 3.67 -6.07 -17.49
CA ILE A 145 2.49 -5.48 -16.87
C ILE A 145 2.06 -4.27 -17.72
N THR A 146 0.75 -4.18 -17.96
CA THR A 146 0.14 -3.01 -18.61
C THR A 146 -1.07 -2.54 -17.81
N PHE A 147 -1.49 -1.30 -18.04
CA PHE A 147 -2.72 -0.78 -17.44
C PHE A 147 -3.92 -1.15 -18.32
N SER A 148 -5.07 -1.43 -17.71
CA SER A 148 -6.33 -1.54 -18.44
C SER A 148 -6.65 -0.23 -19.17
N PRO A 149 -7.48 -0.22 -20.23
CA PRO A 149 -7.75 0.99 -21.01
C PRO A 149 -8.30 2.17 -20.19
N ASN A 150 -8.99 1.88 -19.09
CA ASN A 150 -9.51 2.88 -18.15
C ASN A 150 -8.56 3.19 -16.98
N TYR A 151 -7.32 2.68 -16.99
CA TYR A 151 -6.29 2.86 -15.97
C TYR A 151 -6.69 2.39 -14.56
N MET A 152 -7.69 1.52 -14.45
CA MET A 152 -8.20 1.04 -13.16
C MET A 152 -7.59 -0.29 -12.74
N ARG A 153 -6.91 -1.03 -13.61
CA ARG A 153 -6.38 -2.36 -13.28
C ARG A 153 -5.01 -2.57 -13.89
N LEU A 154 -4.21 -3.40 -13.23
CA LEU A 154 -3.00 -3.98 -13.79
C LEU A 154 -3.35 -5.27 -14.53
N LEU A 155 -2.83 -5.43 -15.74
CA LEU A 155 -2.97 -6.60 -16.61
C LEU A 155 -1.59 -7.23 -16.82
N GLY A 156 -1.51 -8.56 -16.87
CA GLY A 156 -0.26 -9.29 -17.07
C GLY A 156 0.20 -10.08 -15.84
N ASN A 157 1.50 -10.33 -15.72
CA ASN A 157 2.06 -11.14 -14.64
C ASN A 157 2.34 -10.31 -13.38
N LEU A 158 1.45 -10.44 -12.38
CA LEU A 158 1.54 -9.75 -11.09
C LEU A 158 2.34 -10.50 -10.01
N LYS A 159 3.09 -11.55 -10.39
CA LYS A 159 4.02 -12.27 -9.51
C LYS A 159 5.44 -11.75 -9.69
N PHE A 160 6.21 -11.68 -8.60
CA PHE A 160 7.53 -11.08 -8.53
C PHE A 160 8.50 -11.99 -7.76
N GLY A 161 9.79 -11.84 -8.06
CA GLY A 161 10.87 -12.71 -7.60
C GLY A 161 11.18 -13.81 -8.62
N ASP A 162 12.45 -14.23 -8.67
CA ASP A 162 12.95 -15.18 -9.66
C ASP A 162 12.27 -16.55 -9.56
N GLU A 163 11.86 -17.10 -10.71
CA GLU A 163 11.42 -18.50 -10.81
C GLU A 163 12.59 -19.48 -10.71
N ASP A 164 13.83 -19.00 -10.79
CA ASP A 164 15.05 -19.81 -10.84
C ASP A 164 15.80 -19.82 -9.50
N GLU A 165 15.62 -20.90 -8.75
CA GLU A 165 16.73 -21.66 -8.16
C GLU A 165 16.57 -23.12 -8.57
#